data_AF-A0A1F9PPF0-F1
#
_entry.id   AF-A0A1F9PPF0-F1
#
_cell.length_a   1.000
_cell.length_b   1.000
_cell.length_c   1.000
_cell.angle_alpha   90.00
_cell.angle_beta   90.00
_cell.angle_gamma   90.00
#
_symmetry.space_group_name_H-M   'P 1'
#
loop_
_entity.id
_entity.type
_entity.pdbx_description
1 polymer ?
#
loop_
_entity_poly.entity_id
_entity_poly.type
_entity_poly.pdbx_seq_one_letter_code
_entity_poly.pdbx_strand_id
1 'polypeptide(L)'
;MILVLGAIGAAFQAYAEETSHLAVVTEYVRELAANENTRANAERELNASNSSSGKLSSAIHTSKLFQLELRSQINMLKSMHLDPPFDDIIPNIIASYEQKIALYQKIIDLNSILLAGPQPGVDYGELAAEMPKIRAQMDYVDKTLFIATPLLFATLIDQKPDSKNHLSHLIITKKEREKLLHNLTAAFGKKLEQKNQNYGVSSASVLKAYLSKDYKCSDEPWQ
;
A
#
# COMPACT_ATOMS: atom_id res chain seq x y z
N MET A 1 -27.64 -57.82 5.90
CA MET A 1 -26.41 -57.66 5.11
C MET A 1 -26.47 -56.30 4.46
N ILE A 2 -25.52 -55.44 4.81
CA ILE A 2 -25.47 -53.99 4.53
C ILE A 2 -24.88 -53.77 3.13
N LEU A 3 -25.37 -52.79 2.38
CA LEU A 3 -24.58 -52.06 1.40
C LEU A 3 -25.12 -50.63 1.26
N VAL A 4 -24.55 -49.74 2.07
CA VAL A 4 -24.68 -48.29 1.91
C VAL A 4 -23.59 -47.88 0.93
N LEU A 5 -23.95 -47.51 -0.29
CA LEU A 5 -23.05 -46.82 -1.22
C LEU A 5 -22.95 -45.36 -0.78
N GLY A 6 -21.88 -45.03 -0.05
CA GLY A 6 -21.48 -43.66 0.19
C GLY A 6 -20.88 -43.06 -1.08
N ALA A 7 -21.58 -42.11 -1.69
CA ALA A 7 -21.00 -41.26 -2.71
C ALA A 7 -20.03 -40.28 -2.02
N ILE A 8 -18.73 -40.54 -2.16
CA ILE A 8 -17.68 -39.58 -1.81
C ILE A 8 -17.70 -38.51 -2.90
N GLY A 9 -18.44 -37.43 -2.66
CA GLY A 9 -18.28 -36.19 -3.42
C GLY A 9 -16.92 -35.61 -3.10
N ALA A 10 -15.94 -35.83 -3.98
CA ALA A 10 -14.68 -35.09 -3.95
C ALA A 10 -15.02 -33.62 -4.22
N ALA A 11 -15.00 -32.80 -3.16
CA ALA A 11 -14.97 -31.36 -3.30
C ALA A 11 -13.61 -30.99 -3.91
N PHE A 12 -13.55 -30.88 -5.23
CA PHE A 12 -12.52 -30.08 -5.87
C PHE A 12 -12.73 -28.64 -5.40
N GLN A 13 -11.99 -28.22 -4.37
CA GLN A 13 -11.68 -26.80 -4.23
C GLN A 13 -10.87 -26.45 -5.47
N ALA A 14 -11.52 -25.81 -6.44
CA ALA A 14 -10.81 -25.06 -7.46
C ALA A 14 -10.01 -24.01 -6.71
N TYR A 15 -8.72 -24.25 -6.51
CA TYR A 15 -7.80 -23.20 -6.09
C TYR A 15 -7.95 -22.08 -7.12
N ALA A 16 -8.21 -20.86 -6.63
CA ALA A 16 -8.17 -19.71 -7.49
C ALA A 16 -6.79 -19.68 -8.17
N GLU A 17 -6.72 -19.32 -9.45
CA GLU A 17 -5.46 -19.21 -10.17
C GLU A 17 -4.64 -18.05 -9.59
N GLU A 18 -3.37 -18.30 -9.27
CA GLU A 18 -2.45 -17.31 -8.70
C GLU A 18 -2.52 -15.98 -9.45
N THR A 19 -2.61 -14.88 -8.72
CA THR A 19 -2.54 -13.57 -9.34
C THR A 19 -1.13 -13.34 -9.85
N SER A 20 -0.97 -13.00 -11.13
CA SER A 20 0.33 -12.62 -11.67
C SER A 20 1.04 -11.59 -10.78
N HIS A 21 2.28 -11.87 -10.38
CA HIS A 21 3.09 -10.95 -9.59
C HIS A 21 3.20 -9.55 -10.21
N LEU A 22 3.20 -9.45 -11.55
CA LEU A 22 3.15 -8.17 -12.25
C LEU A 22 1.88 -7.38 -11.92
N ALA A 23 0.72 -8.04 -11.83
CA ALA A 23 -0.54 -7.41 -11.49
C ALA A 23 -0.50 -6.88 -10.04
N VAL A 24 0.06 -7.66 -9.11
CA VAL A 24 0.25 -7.24 -7.70
C VAL A 24 1.16 -6.02 -7.60
N VAL A 25 2.32 -6.02 -8.25
CA VAL A 25 3.24 -4.87 -8.22
C VAL A 25 2.65 -3.66 -8.96
N THR A 26 1.92 -3.88 -10.04
CA THR A 26 1.21 -2.79 -10.75
C THR A 26 0.17 -2.13 -9.85
N GLU A 27 -0.61 -2.94 -9.12
CA GLU A 27 -1.61 -2.43 -8.19
C GLU A 27 -0.93 -1.65 -7.06
N TYR A 28 0.13 -2.18 -6.47
CA TYR A 28 0.88 -1.46 -5.44
C TYR A 28 1.40 -0.09 -5.91
N VAL A 29 1.89 0.02 -7.15
CA VAL A 29 2.28 1.32 -7.75
C VAL A 29 1.08 2.27 -7.84
N ARG A 30 -0.10 1.77 -8.23
CA ARG A 30 -1.35 2.55 -8.29
C ARG A 30 -1.76 3.03 -6.89
N GLU A 31 -1.69 2.17 -5.88
CA GLU A 31 -2.02 2.48 -4.49
C GLU A 31 -1.12 3.58 -3.93
N LEU A 32 0.20 3.45 -4.11
CA LEU A 32 1.17 4.48 -3.70
C LEU A 32 0.85 5.83 -4.37
N ALA A 33 0.54 5.82 -5.67
CA ALA A 33 0.22 7.04 -6.42
C ALA A 33 -1.08 7.70 -5.92
N ALA A 34 -2.14 6.91 -5.70
CA ALA A 34 -3.41 7.41 -5.20
C ALA A 34 -3.28 8.01 -3.78
N ASN A 35 -2.50 7.36 -2.92
CA ASN A 35 -2.23 7.83 -1.56
C ASN A 35 -1.43 9.13 -1.56
N GLU A 36 -0.39 9.25 -2.40
CA GLU A 36 0.41 10.48 -2.52
C GLU A 36 -0.39 11.64 -3.14
N ASN A 37 -1.28 11.36 -4.10
CA ASN A 37 -2.19 12.36 -4.65
C ASN A 37 -3.16 12.89 -3.58
N THR A 38 -3.75 11.99 -2.79
CA THR A 38 -4.63 12.37 -1.67
C THR A 38 -3.87 13.22 -0.64
N ARG A 39 -2.64 12.82 -0.29
CA ARG A 39 -1.78 13.59 0.63
C ARG A 39 -1.45 14.98 0.10
N ALA A 40 -1.08 15.09 -1.17
CA ALA A 40 -0.76 16.37 -1.79
C ALA A 40 -1.99 17.29 -1.89
N ASN A 41 -3.19 16.73 -2.11
CA ASN A 41 -4.44 17.47 -2.08
C ASN A 41 -4.76 17.98 -0.67
N ALA A 42 -4.60 17.11 0.33
CA ALA A 42 -4.80 17.47 1.72
C ALA A 42 -3.89 18.61 2.19
N GLU A 43 -2.61 18.56 1.81
CA GLU A 43 -1.64 19.60 2.12
C GLU A 43 -2.06 20.95 1.51
N ARG A 44 -2.55 20.94 0.25
CA ARG A 44 -3.09 22.14 -0.40
C ARG A 44 -4.33 22.67 0.31
N GLU A 45 -5.27 21.80 0.67
CA GLU A 45 -6.51 22.17 1.35
C GLU A 45 -6.22 22.79 2.73
N LEU A 46 -5.35 22.16 3.52
CA LEU A 46 -4.92 22.65 4.83
C LEU A 46 -4.21 24.01 4.72
N ASN A 47 -3.34 24.19 3.72
CA ASN A 47 -2.61 25.44 3.51
C ASN A 47 -3.49 26.58 2.99
N ALA A 48 -4.60 26.27 2.30
CA ALA A 48 -5.56 27.27 1.84
C ALA A 48 -6.47 27.79 2.97
N SER A 49 -6.53 27.09 4.10
CA SER A 49 -7.45 27.39 5.20
C SER A 49 -6.83 28.37 6.21
N ASN A 50 -7.46 29.54 6.35
CA ASN A 50 -6.99 30.62 7.24
C ASN A 50 -7.60 30.59 8.65
N SER A 51 -8.54 29.68 8.94
CA SER A 51 -9.21 29.58 10.24
C SER A 51 -8.96 28.21 10.89
N SER A 52 -8.98 28.18 12.23
CA SER A 52 -8.85 26.93 12.97
C SER A 52 -9.97 25.95 12.64
N SER A 53 -11.22 26.42 12.57
CA SER A 53 -12.37 25.58 12.19
C SER A 53 -12.26 25.03 10.77
N GLY A 54 -11.77 25.85 9.83
CA GLY A 54 -11.50 25.41 8.47
C GLY A 54 -10.44 24.31 8.43
N LYS A 55 -9.35 24.44 9.19
CA LYS A 55 -8.30 23.40 9.28
C LYS A 55 -8.81 22.10 9.88
N LEU A 56 -9.63 22.16 10.94
CA LEU A 56 -10.27 20.98 11.53
C LEU A 56 -11.21 20.28 10.53
N SER A 57 -12.03 21.06 9.80
CA SER A 57 -12.91 20.55 8.75
C SER A 57 -12.12 19.86 7.63
N SER A 58 -11.05 20.49 7.14
CA SER A 58 -10.17 19.90 6.13
C SER A 58 -9.49 18.63 6.61
N ALA A 59 -9.10 18.55 7.89
CA ALA A 59 -8.55 17.34 8.48
C ALA A 59 -9.58 16.19 8.51
N ILE A 60 -10.84 16.49 8.86
CA ILE A 60 -11.94 15.51 8.82
C ILE A 60 -12.18 15.03 7.39
N HIS A 61 -12.33 15.96 6.45
CA HIS A 61 -12.58 15.69 5.04
C HIS A 61 -11.46 14.81 4.44
N THR A 62 -10.20 15.21 4.62
CA THR A 62 -9.04 14.46 4.16
C THR A 62 -8.98 13.06 4.76
N SER A 63 -9.18 12.95 6.08
CA SER A 63 -9.16 11.64 6.75
C SER A 63 -10.23 10.71 6.19
N LYS A 64 -11.39 11.27 5.82
CA LYS A 64 -12.45 10.50 5.18
C LYS A 64 -12.06 10.05 3.76
N LEU A 65 -11.42 10.91 2.97
CA LEU A 65 -10.92 10.54 1.65
C LEU A 65 -9.91 9.39 1.74
N PHE A 66 -8.95 9.45 2.68
CA PHE A 66 -8.03 8.34 2.90
C PHE A 66 -8.75 7.06 3.31
N GLN A 67 -9.75 7.11 4.20
CA GLN A 67 -10.52 5.91 4.54
C GLN A 67 -11.20 5.28 3.31
N LEU A 68 -11.75 6.09 2.42
CA LEU A 68 -12.43 5.61 1.22
C LEU A 68 -11.44 4.99 0.23
N GLU A 69 -10.32 5.67 -0.02
CA GLU A 69 -9.27 5.17 -0.90
C GLU A 69 -8.69 3.85 -0.36
N LEU A 70 -8.30 3.78 0.91
CA LEU A 70 -7.76 2.56 1.52
C LEU A 70 -8.75 1.39 1.48
N ARG A 71 -10.05 1.63 1.67
CA ARG A 71 -11.07 0.59 1.53
C ARG A 71 -11.20 0.09 0.10
N SER A 72 -11.10 0.99 -0.88
CA SER A 72 -11.06 0.61 -2.29
C SER A 72 -9.85 -0.26 -2.60
N GLN A 73 -8.68 0.09 -2.06
CA GLN A 73 -7.43 -0.67 -2.19
C GLN A 73 -7.56 -2.06 -1.55
N ILE A 74 -8.06 -2.15 -0.31
CA ILE A 74 -8.34 -3.44 0.34
C ILE A 74 -9.27 -4.32 -0.50
N ASN A 75 -10.33 -3.76 -1.08
CA ASN A 75 -11.25 -4.53 -1.91
C ASN A 75 -10.58 -5.09 -3.17
N MET A 76 -9.68 -4.32 -3.79
CA MET A 76 -8.88 -4.80 -4.91
C MET A 76 -7.93 -5.92 -4.47
N LEU A 77 -7.17 -5.70 -3.40
CA LEU A 77 -6.21 -6.66 -2.85
C LEU A 77 -6.87 -7.97 -2.41
N LYS A 78 -8.09 -7.95 -1.87
CA LYS A 78 -8.84 -9.16 -1.48
C LYS A 78 -9.18 -10.08 -2.66
N SER A 79 -9.15 -9.56 -3.88
CA SER A 79 -9.33 -10.37 -5.09
C SER A 79 -8.03 -10.97 -5.61
N MET A 80 -6.89 -10.60 -5.01
CA MET A 80 -5.56 -11.04 -5.40
C MET A 80 -5.02 -12.05 -4.39
N HIS A 81 -4.19 -12.97 -4.86
CA HIS A 81 -3.38 -13.84 -4.01
C HIS A 81 -2.09 -14.21 -4.72
N LEU A 82 -1.05 -14.47 -3.92
CA LEU A 82 0.21 -15.03 -4.35
C LEU A 82 0.38 -16.38 -3.68
N ASP A 83 1.07 -17.29 -4.33
CA ASP A 83 1.45 -18.57 -3.74
C ASP A 83 2.70 -18.41 -2.87
N PRO A 84 3.01 -19.40 -2.00
CA PRO A 84 4.26 -19.43 -1.27
C PRO A 84 5.48 -19.26 -2.19
N PRO A 85 6.50 -18.47 -1.78
CA PRO A 85 6.73 -17.93 -0.44
C PRO A 85 6.18 -16.50 -0.22
N PHE A 86 5.28 -16.02 -1.07
CA PHE A 86 4.82 -14.63 -1.09
C PHE A 86 3.37 -14.44 -0.63
N ASP A 87 2.73 -15.51 -0.16
CA ASP A 87 1.33 -15.57 0.25
C ASP A 87 0.97 -14.60 1.39
N ASP A 88 1.94 -14.26 2.25
CA ASP A 88 1.74 -13.31 3.34
C ASP A 88 1.78 -11.83 2.93
N ILE A 89 2.28 -11.51 1.73
CA ILE A 89 2.48 -10.11 1.31
C ILE A 89 1.16 -9.33 1.27
N ILE A 90 0.17 -9.86 0.54
CA ILE A 90 -1.12 -9.19 0.33
C ILE A 90 -1.89 -9.06 1.66
N PRO A 91 -2.04 -10.12 2.48
CA PRO A 91 -2.66 -10.01 3.81
C PRO A 91 -2.00 -8.95 4.70
N ASN A 92 -0.67 -8.83 4.69
CA ASN A 92 0.04 -7.86 5.51
C ASN A 92 -0.18 -6.40 5.05
N ILE A 93 -0.29 -6.16 3.74
CA ILE A 93 -0.67 -4.84 3.20
C ILE A 93 -2.10 -4.50 3.62
N ILE A 94 -3.04 -5.44 3.47
CA ILE A 94 -4.45 -5.26 3.89
C ILE A 94 -4.52 -4.91 5.37
N ALA A 95 -3.84 -5.66 6.24
CA ALA A 95 -3.83 -5.41 7.68
C ALA A 95 -3.28 -4.02 8.02
N SER A 96 -2.23 -3.58 7.32
CA SER A 96 -1.68 -2.23 7.47
C SER A 96 -2.69 -1.15 7.06
N TYR A 97 -3.43 -1.35 5.97
CA TYR A 97 -4.47 -0.41 5.52
C TYR A 97 -5.66 -0.35 6.50
N GLU A 98 -6.08 -1.48 7.06
CA GLU A 98 -7.11 -1.54 8.11
C GLU A 98 -6.68 -0.76 9.35
N GLN A 99 -5.42 -0.88 9.78
CA GLN A 99 -4.87 -0.08 10.86
C GLN A 99 -4.90 1.42 10.54
N LYS A 100 -4.48 1.83 9.33
CA LYS A 100 -4.55 3.24 8.90
C LYS A 100 -5.99 3.78 8.90
N ILE A 101 -6.97 2.99 8.45
CA ILE A 101 -8.39 3.37 8.47
C ILE A 101 -8.85 3.66 9.91
N ALA A 102 -8.48 2.81 10.87
CA ALA A 102 -8.80 3.00 12.28
C ALA A 102 -8.15 4.27 12.85
N LEU A 103 -6.89 4.56 12.49
CA LEU A 103 -6.21 5.78 12.89
C LEU A 103 -6.88 7.03 12.30
N TYR A 104 -7.25 7.01 11.01
CA TYR A 104 -8.01 8.11 10.41
C TYR A 104 -9.38 8.32 11.06
N GLN A 105 -10.03 7.25 11.54
CA GLN A 105 -11.26 7.40 12.30
C GLN A 105 -11.03 8.20 13.59
N LYS A 106 -9.96 7.88 14.35
CA LYS A 106 -9.61 8.63 15.55
C LYS A 106 -9.31 10.10 15.23
N ILE A 107 -8.67 10.40 14.10
CA ILE A 107 -8.45 11.79 13.65
C ILE A 107 -9.80 12.48 13.40
N ILE A 108 -10.74 11.82 12.71
CA ILE A 108 -12.09 12.37 12.46
C ILE A 108 -12.78 12.67 13.78
N ASP A 109 -12.78 11.73 14.73
CA ASP A 109 -13.48 11.86 16.00
C ASP A 109 -12.90 13.02 16.83
N LEU A 110 -11.57 13.09 16.96
CA LEU A 110 -10.88 14.19 17.67
C LEU A 110 -11.18 15.55 17.05
N ASN A 111 -11.04 15.68 15.72
CA ASN A 111 -11.29 16.96 15.06
C ASN A 111 -12.76 17.36 15.11
N SER A 112 -13.69 16.40 15.15
CA SER A 112 -15.12 16.66 15.28
C SER A 112 -15.46 17.22 16.66
N ILE A 113 -14.87 16.67 17.74
CA ILE A 113 -15.01 17.21 19.10
C ILE A 113 -14.47 18.63 19.16
N LEU A 114 -13.26 18.87 18.63
CA LEU A 114 -12.66 20.20 18.61
C LEU A 114 -13.48 21.21 17.79
N LEU A 115 -14.07 20.78 16.69
CA LEU A 115 -14.88 21.63 15.82
C LEU A 115 -16.22 22.02 16.46
N ALA A 116 -16.78 21.15 17.31
CA ALA A 116 -18.00 21.43 18.07
C ALA A 116 -17.81 22.48 19.19
N GLY A 117 -16.55 22.80 19.53
CA GLY A 117 -16.20 23.75 20.59
C GLY A 117 -16.30 23.15 22.00
N PRO A 118 -16.09 23.95 23.05
CA PRO A 118 -16.09 23.50 24.44
C PRO A 118 -17.38 22.77 24.84
N GLN A 119 -17.23 21.55 25.37
CA GLN A 119 -18.33 20.71 25.86
C GLN A 119 -18.08 20.30 27.31
N PRO A 120 -19.12 20.23 28.17
CA PRO A 120 -18.99 19.75 29.54
C PRO A 120 -18.43 18.32 29.58
N GLY A 121 -17.48 18.07 30.49
CA GLY A 121 -16.91 16.73 30.70
C GLY A 121 -15.87 16.27 29.68
N VAL A 122 -15.49 17.11 28.71
CA VAL A 122 -14.42 16.80 27.76
C VAL A 122 -13.05 17.24 28.29
N ASP A 123 -12.10 16.32 28.37
CA ASP A 123 -10.70 16.61 28.71
C ASP A 123 -9.91 17.02 27.46
N TYR A 124 -9.82 18.32 27.21
CA TYR A 124 -9.06 18.87 26.08
C TYR A 124 -7.54 18.64 26.20
N GLY A 125 -7.02 18.40 27.41
CA GLY A 125 -5.62 18.05 27.63
C GLY A 125 -5.32 16.64 27.11
N GLU A 126 -6.21 15.69 27.41
CA GLU A 126 -6.15 14.33 26.87
C GLU A 126 -6.27 14.34 25.33
N LEU A 127 -7.25 15.05 24.77
CA LEU A 127 -7.42 15.16 23.31
C LEU A 127 -6.17 15.73 22.62
N ALA A 128 -5.55 16.76 23.21
CA ALA A 128 -4.32 17.34 22.68
C ALA A 128 -3.14 16.35 22.71
N ALA A 129 -3.07 15.48 23.72
CA ALA A 129 -2.04 14.46 23.85
C ALA A 129 -2.25 13.25 22.91
N GLU A 130 -3.48 12.98 22.47
CA GLU A 130 -3.78 11.86 21.57
C GLU A 130 -3.29 12.08 20.13
N MET A 131 -3.36 13.31 19.61
CA MET A 131 -2.97 13.58 18.22
C MET A 131 -1.49 13.22 17.91
N PRO A 132 -0.50 13.56 18.75
CA PRO A 132 0.88 13.08 18.59
C PRO A 132 1.00 11.54 18.60
N LYS A 133 0.23 10.83 19.44
CA LYS A 133 0.26 9.35 19.49
C LYS A 133 -0.28 8.74 18.20
N ILE A 134 -1.38 9.27 17.68
CA ILE A 134 -1.97 8.84 16.42
C ILE A 134 -0.98 9.05 15.27
N ARG A 135 -0.28 10.20 15.24
CA ARG A 135 0.76 10.47 14.22
C ARG A 135 1.91 9.46 14.31
N ALA A 136 2.41 9.19 15.51
CA ALA A 136 3.47 8.20 15.70
C ALA A 136 3.04 6.79 15.23
N GLN A 137 1.78 6.41 15.49
CA GLN A 137 1.22 5.15 15.00
C GLN A 137 1.10 5.14 13.46
N MET A 138 0.68 6.25 12.85
CA MET A 138 0.61 6.37 11.39
C MET A 138 2.00 6.24 10.76
N ASP A 139 3.00 6.93 11.31
CA ASP A 139 4.39 6.87 10.84
C ASP A 139 4.97 5.45 10.96
N TYR A 140 4.63 4.73 12.02
CA TYR A 140 5.04 3.34 12.21
C TYR A 140 4.47 2.41 11.14
N VAL A 141 3.17 2.55 10.82
CA VAL A 141 2.52 1.74 9.78
C VAL A 141 3.11 2.07 8.40
N ASP A 142 3.27 3.35 8.09
CA ASP A 142 3.86 3.79 6.82
C ASP A 142 5.32 3.32 6.66
N LYS A 143 6.10 3.36 7.73
CA LYS A 143 7.46 2.81 7.75
C LYS A 143 7.48 1.30 7.52
N THR A 144 6.52 0.57 8.08
CA THR A 144 6.42 -0.88 7.93
C THR A 144 6.14 -1.25 6.47
N LEU A 145 5.18 -0.57 5.83
CA LEU A 145 4.90 -0.70 4.39
C LEU A 145 6.13 -0.37 3.53
N PHE A 146 6.86 0.69 3.89
CA PHE A 146 8.10 1.05 3.21
C PHE A 146 9.16 -0.06 3.29
N ILE A 147 9.40 -0.61 4.48
CA ILE A 147 10.38 -1.69 4.68
C ILE A 147 9.98 -2.98 3.93
N ALA A 148 8.67 -3.21 3.71
CA ALA A 148 8.17 -4.34 2.95
C ALA A 148 8.27 -4.15 1.42
N THR A 149 8.47 -2.93 0.91
CA THR A 149 8.51 -2.65 -0.53
C THR A 149 9.52 -3.49 -1.33
N PRO A 150 10.74 -3.79 -0.83
CA PRO A 150 11.66 -4.69 -1.51
C PRO A 150 11.09 -6.10 -1.74
N LEU A 151 10.20 -6.58 -0.88
CA LEU A 151 9.56 -7.88 -1.05
C LEU A 151 8.62 -7.89 -2.26
N LEU A 152 7.94 -6.78 -2.54
CA LEU A 152 7.14 -6.64 -3.77
C LEU A 152 7.99 -6.78 -5.02
N PHE A 153 9.17 -6.15 -5.05
CA PHE A 153 10.10 -6.36 -6.15
C PHE A 153 10.58 -7.81 -6.23
N ALA A 154 10.86 -8.44 -5.07
CA ALA A 154 11.32 -9.82 -5.03
C ALA A 154 10.33 -10.81 -5.65
N THR A 155 9.02 -10.51 -5.60
CA THR A 155 8.00 -11.30 -6.31
C THR A 155 8.19 -11.34 -7.82
N LEU A 156 8.88 -10.36 -8.40
CA LEU A 156 9.17 -10.31 -9.83
C LEU A 156 10.44 -11.07 -10.21
N ILE A 157 11.22 -11.57 -9.25
CA ILE A 157 12.46 -12.29 -9.51
C ILE A 157 12.12 -13.74 -9.85
N ASP A 158 12.62 -14.21 -11.00
CA ASP A 158 12.53 -15.62 -11.35
C ASP A 158 13.40 -16.44 -10.39
N GLN A 159 12.79 -17.43 -9.74
CA GLN A 159 13.46 -18.29 -8.77
C GLN A 159 14.36 -19.33 -9.44
N LYS A 160 14.39 -19.38 -10.78
CA LYS A 160 15.32 -20.21 -11.55
C LYS A 160 16.73 -19.60 -11.51
N PRO A 161 17.73 -20.33 -10.98
CA PRO A 161 19.11 -19.87 -10.99
C PRO A 161 19.71 -19.88 -12.41
N ASP A 162 20.62 -18.94 -12.66
CA ASP A 162 21.47 -18.90 -13.85
C ASP A 162 22.65 -19.89 -13.75
N SER A 163 23.51 -19.94 -14.79
CA SER A 163 24.68 -20.84 -14.80
C SER A 163 25.70 -20.59 -13.68
N LYS A 164 25.62 -19.45 -12.99
CA LYS A 164 26.45 -19.08 -11.83
C LYS A 164 25.71 -19.25 -10.50
N ASN A 165 24.53 -19.86 -10.51
CA ASN A 165 23.67 -20.04 -9.35
C ASN A 165 23.16 -18.71 -8.75
N HIS A 166 22.96 -17.69 -9.59
CA HIS A 166 22.34 -16.42 -9.19
C HIS A 166 20.91 -16.30 -9.72
N LEU A 167 20.04 -15.61 -8.98
CA LEU A 167 18.74 -15.18 -9.47
C LEU A 167 18.93 -13.87 -10.25
N SER A 168 19.10 -13.97 -11.56
CA SER A 168 19.48 -12.83 -12.42
C SER A 168 18.39 -12.38 -13.38
N HIS A 169 17.23 -13.04 -13.39
CA HIS A 169 16.12 -12.72 -14.28
C HIS A 169 14.88 -12.31 -13.51
N LEU A 170 14.09 -11.46 -14.15
CA LEU A 170 12.73 -11.16 -13.77
C LEU A 170 11.77 -12.03 -14.59
N ILE A 171 10.63 -12.37 -13.99
CA ILE A 171 9.55 -13.08 -14.68
C ILE A 171 8.79 -12.18 -15.66
N ILE A 172 9.01 -10.87 -15.62
CA ILE A 172 8.36 -9.88 -16.48
C ILE A 172 9.22 -9.54 -17.69
N THR A 173 8.58 -9.12 -18.78
CA THR A 173 9.22 -8.66 -20.01
C THR A 173 9.82 -7.27 -19.83
N LYS A 174 10.74 -6.91 -20.73
CA LYS A 174 11.32 -5.56 -20.78
C LYS A 174 10.26 -4.47 -20.89
N LYS A 175 9.23 -4.70 -21.71
CA LYS A 175 8.12 -3.76 -21.91
C LYS A 175 7.31 -3.54 -20.63
N GLU A 176 7.07 -4.60 -19.86
CA GLU A 176 6.35 -4.51 -18.59
C GLU A 176 7.17 -3.78 -17.52
N ARG A 177 8.47 -4.07 -17.44
CA ARG A 177 9.40 -3.32 -16.58
C ARG A 177 9.42 -1.84 -16.92
N GLU A 178 9.54 -1.49 -18.20
CA GLU A 178 9.50 -0.11 -18.68
C GLU A 178 8.17 0.58 -18.34
N LYS A 179 7.05 -0.14 -18.44
CA LYS A 179 5.73 0.37 -18.04
C LYS A 179 5.65 0.68 -16.55
N LEU A 180 6.17 -0.20 -15.68
CA LEU A 180 6.22 0.06 -14.23
C LEU A 180 7.07 1.28 -13.90
N LEU A 181 8.26 1.38 -14.51
CA LEU A 181 9.16 2.54 -14.36
C LEU A 181 8.51 3.85 -14.85
N HIS A 182 7.81 3.79 -15.99
CA HIS A 182 7.04 4.90 -16.52
C HIS A 182 5.94 5.33 -15.55
N ASN A 183 5.15 4.39 -15.02
CA ASN A 183 4.06 4.70 -14.08
C ASN A 183 4.58 5.36 -12.80
N LEU A 184 5.67 4.85 -12.23
CA LEU A 184 6.34 5.48 -11.08
C LEU A 184 6.80 6.90 -11.42
N THR A 185 7.46 7.08 -12.56
CA THR A 185 7.95 8.40 -12.97
C THR A 185 6.81 9.38 -13.24
N ALA A 186 5.72 8.93 -13.87
CA ALA A 186 4.54 9.74 -14.15
C ALA A 186 3.81 10.16 -12.86
N ALA A 187 3.66 9.25 -11.90
CA ALA A 187 2.94 9.52 -10.67
C ALA A 187 3.74 10.41 -9.69
N PHE A 188 5.04 10.20 -9.56
CA PHE A 188 5.84 10.84 -8.52
C PHE A 188 6.77 11.94 -9.06
N GLY A 189 7.19 11.87 -10.32
CA GLY A 189 8.02 12.86 -10.98
C GLY A 189 9.25 13.25 -10.16
N LYS A 190 9.45 14.55 -9.95
CA LYS A 190 10.58 15.10 -9.17
C LYS A 190 10.59 14.69 -7.70
N LYS A 191 9.47 14.20 -7.14
CA LYS A 191 9.41 13.76 -5.74
C LYS A 191 10.35 12.57 -5.48
N LEU A 192 10.58 11.73 -6.50
CA LEU A 192 11.49 10.58 -6.45
C LEU A 192 12.95 10.95 -6.17
N GLU A 193 13.33 12.21 -6.37
CA GLU A 193 14.71 12.69 -6.21
C GLU A 193 14.85 13.65 -5.00
N GLN A 194 13.77 13.87 -4.24
CA GLN A 194 13.80 14.73 -3.05
C GLN A 194 14.53 14.06 -1.88
N LYS A 195 15.24 14.85 -1.05
CA LYS A 195 15.95 14.32 0.12
C LYS A 195 15.04 13.93 1.29
N ASN A 196 13.96 14.68 1.49
CA ASN A 196 13.03 14.52 2.62
C ASN A 196 11.72 13.88 2.17
N GLN A 197 11.82 12.69 1.56
CA GLN A 197 10.66 11.95 1.12
C GLN A 197 9.85 11.44 2.31
N ASN A 198 8.52 11.48 2.19
CA ASN A 198 7.66 10.67 3.05
C ASN A 198 7.79 9.18 2.65
N TYR A 199 7.39 8.27 3.53
CA TYR A 199 7.52 6.83 3.31
C TYR A 199 6.81 6.31 2.04
N GLY A 200 5.69 6.91 1.62
CA GLY A 200 5.01 6.55 0.37
C GLY A 200 5.86 6.87 -0.87
N VAL A 201 6.41 8.08 -0.92
CA VAL A 201 7.36 8.48 -1.98
C VAL A 201 8.64 7.66 -1.90
N SER A 202 9.17 7.40 -0.70
CA SER A 202 10.35 6.53 -0.53
C SER A 202 10.11 5.11 -1.00
N SER A 203 8.90 4.56 -0.80
CA SER A 203 8.52 3.23 -1.32
C SER A 203 8.57 3.24 -2.85
N ALA A 204 8.00 4.26 -3.49
CA ALA A 204 8.07 4.43 -4.94
C ALA A 204 9.52 4.57 -5.44
N SER A 205 10.35 5.35 -4.75
CA SER A 205 11.78 5.52 -5.07
C SER A 205 12.56 4.21 -4.96
N VAL A 206 12.31 3.43 -3.90
CA VAL A 206 12.95 2.13 -3.68
C VAL A 206 12.54 1.15 -4.77
N LEU A 207 11.25 1.04 -5.07
CA LEU A 207 10.77 0.15 -6.13
C LEU A 207 11.35 0.53 -7.49
N LYS A 208 11.41 1.84 -7.82
CA LYS A 208 12.09 2.34 -9.02
C LYS A 208 13.57 1.93 -9.03
N ALA A 209 14.27 2.10 -7.91
CA ALA A 209 15.68 1.75 -7.82
C ALA A 209 15.93 0.25 -8.05
N TYR A 210 15.08 -0.62 -7.51
CA TYR A 210 15.17 -2.06 -7.76
C TYR A 210 14.83 -2.45 -9.21
N LEU A 211 13.78 -1.87 -9.80
CA LEU A 211 13.42 -2.09 -11.21
C LEU A 211 14.52 -1.63 -12.18
N SER A 212 15.36 -0.66 -11.77
CA SER A 212 16.51 -0.18 -12.55
C SER A 212 17.81 -0.98 -12.32
N LYS A 213 17.80 -2.03 -11.49
CA LYS A 213 18.97 -2.91 -11.32
C LYS A 213 19.17 -3.81 -12.53
N ASP A 214 20.38 -4.37 -12.64
CA ASP A 214 20.84 -5.22 -13.74
C ASP A 214 20.26 -6.64 -13.71
N TYR A 215 18.95 -6.77 -13.47
CA TYR A 215 18.23 -8.01 -13.77
C TYR A 215 17.85 -8.05 -15.26
N LYS A 216 18.00 -9.20 -15.88
CA LYS A 216 17.45 -9.48 -17.21
C LYS A 216 15.94 -9.68 -17.12
N CYS A 217 15.21 -9.35 -18.17
CA CYS A 217 13.78 -9.64 -18.28
C CYS A 217 13.53 -11.03 -18.87
N SER A 218 12.30 -11.51 -18.79
CA SER A 218 11.90 -12.85 -19.26
C SER A 218 12.04 -13.04 -20.78
N ASP A 219 12.05 -11.95 -21.55
CA ASP A 219 12.26 -11.90 -23.00
C ASP A 219 13.74 -11.73 -23.40
N GLU A 220 14.67 -11.75 -22.43
CA GLU A 220 16.11 -11.68 -22.66
C GLU A 220 16.79 -13.06 -22.51
N PRO A 221 17.95 -13.29 -23.15
CA PRO A 221 18.60 -14.61 -23.12
C PRO A 221 19.10 -15.00 -21.72
N TRP A 222 18.69 -16.21 -21.31
CA TRP A 222 19.26 -16.93 -20.17
C TRP A 222 20.73 -17.28 -20.44
N GLN A 223 21.58 -17.10 -19.43
CA GLN A 223 23.00 -17.44 -19.46
C GLN A 223 23.36 -18.41 -18.35
#